data_AF-A0A3R9S5C2-F1
#
_entry.id   AF-A0A3R9S5C2-F1
#
_cell.length_a   1.000
_cell.length_b   1.000
_cell.length_c   1.000
_cell.angle_alpha   90.00
_cell.angle_beta   90.00
_cell.angle_gamma   90.00
#
_symmetry.space_group_name_H-M   'P 1'
#
loop_
_entity.id
_entity.type
_entity.pdbx_description
1 polymer ?
#
loop_
_entity_poly.entity_id
_entity_poly.type
_entity_poly.pdbx_seq_one_letter_code
_entity_poly.pdbx_strand_id
1 'polypeptide(L)'
;ISVHFPNISATLVNEALQVFFKLREIPNLKKPPSTSELIDWLSLLMADDMPEDVLRNRDTSKAIPPLYGALIKNEQDVQLLERLAFMSRR
;
A
#
# COMPACT_ATOMS: atom_id res chain seq x y z
N ILE A 1 11.08 1.43 -11.70
CA ILE A 1 11.02 2.40 -10.57
C ILE A 1 11.84 3.65 -10.89
N SER A 2 13.16 3.56 -11.09
CA SER A 2 14.03 4.73 -11.37
C SER A 2 13.62 5.60 -12.57
N VAL A 3 12.93 5.02 -13.55
CA VAL A 3 12.35 5.76 -14.69
C VAL A 3 11.21 6.70 -14.25
N HIS A 4 10.43 6.31 -13.25
CA HIS A 4 9.31 7.10 -12.72
C HIS A 4 9.73 7.98 -11.54
N PHE A 5 10.64 7.48 -10.69
CA PHE A 5 11.09 8.16 -9.48
C PHE A 5 12.62 8.07 -9.37
N PRO A 6 13.37 8.99 -9.99
CA PRO A 6 14.82 8.93 -10.02
C PRO A 6 15.46 9.16 -8.64
N ASN A 7 14.81 9.91 -7.75
CA ASN A 7 15.34 10.31 -6.44
C ASN A 7 14.59 9.66 -5.26
N ILE A 8 13.87 8.56 -5.49
CA ILE A 8 13.09 7.91 -4.43
C ILE A 8 13.99 7.24 -3.39
N SER A 9 13.64 7.39 -2.11
CA SER A 9 14.32 6.70 -1.03
C SER A 9 14.22 5.17 -1.20
N ALA A 10 15.36 4.48 -1.17
CA ALA A 10 15.41 3.03 -1.26
C ALA A 10 14.66 2.36 -0.08
N THR A 11 14.66 3.00 1.08
CA THR A 11 13.88 2.56 2.24
C THR A 11 12.39 2.60 1.94
N LEU A 12 11.89 3.72 1.39
CA LEU A 12 10.48 3.86 1.02
C LEU A 12 10.05 2.80 -0.01
N VAL A 13 10.90 2.54 -1.02
CA VAL A 13 10.64 1.49 -2.02
C VAL A 13 10.53 0.12 -1.37
N ASN A 14 11.46 -0.24 -0.48
CA ASN A 14 11.44 -1.54 0.18
C ASN A 14 10.20 -1.73 1.06
N GLU A 15 9.84 -0.71 1.85
CA GLU A 15 8.62 -0.74 2.67
C GLU A 15 7.36 -0.87 1.80
N ALA A 16 7.29 -0.10 0.71
CA ALA A 16 6.17 -0.17 -0.23
C ALA A 16 6.07 -1.55 -0.89
N LEU A 17 7.19 -2.15 -1.29
CA LEU A 17 7.23 -3.50 -1.86
C LEU A 17 6.76 -4.55 -0.86
N GLN A 18 7.15 -4.46 0.41
CA GLN A 18 6.66 -5.38 1.44
C GLN A 18 5.13 -5.31 1.58
N VAL A 19 4.56 -4.11 1.62
CA VAL A 19 3.09 -3.93 1.65
C VAL A 19 2.45 -4.49 0.38
N PHE A 20 3.01 -4.17 -0.79
CA PHE A 20 2.51 -4.62 -2.08
C PHE A 20 2.45 -6.15 -2.18
N PHE A 21 3.50 -6.86 -1.78
CA PHE A 21 3.50 -8.31 -1.82
C PHE A 21 2.56 -8.94 -0.78
N LYS A 22 2.50 -8.40 0.45
CA LYS A 22 1.54 -8.86 1.47
C LYS A 22 0.10 -8.75 0.98
N LEU A 23 -0.28 -7.67 0.29
CA LEU A 23 -1.63 -7.52 -0.26
C LEU A 23 -1.96 -8.59 -1.31
N ARG A 24 -0.98 -9.00 -2.11
CA ARG A 24 -1.17 -10.02 -3.15
C ARG A 24 -1.32 -11.43 -2.58
N GLU A 25 -0.92 -11.63 -1.33
CA GLU A 25 -1.09 -12.89 -0.60
C GLU A 25 -2.46 -13.01 0.07
N ILE A 26 -3.28 -11.95 0.06
CA ILE A 26 -4.60 -11.97 0.71
C ILE A 26 -5.54 -12.91 -0.05
N PRO A 27 -6.10 -13.93 0.62
CA PRO A 27 -7.02 -14.86 -0.01
C PRO A 27 -8.33 -14.15 -0.40
N ASN A 28 -8.95 -14.61 -1.48
CA ASN A 28 -10.21 -14.10 -2.02
C ASN A 28 -10.16 -12.66 -2.55
N LEU A 29 -8.97 -12.07 -2.69
CA LEU A 29 -8.82 -10.81 -3.40
C LEU A 29 -9.14 -11.02 -4.88
N LYS A 30 -10.16 -10.33 -5.42
CA LYS A 30 -10.58 -10.56 -6.80
C LYS A 30 -9.53 -10.12 -7.80
N LYS A 31 -8.89 -8.98 -7.54
CA LYS A 31 -7.79 -8.47 -8.36
C LYS A 31 -6.63 -8.01 -7.46
N PRO A 32 -5.52 -8.77 -7.44
CA PRO A 32 -4.31 -8.32 -6.78
C PRO A 32 -3.75 -7.03 -7.41
N PRO A 33 -3.15 -6.13 -6.63
CA PRO A 33 -2.54 -4.92 -7.16
C PRO A 33 -1.42 -5.27 -8.16
N SER A 34 -1.38 -4.55 -9.28
CA SER A 34 -0.39 -4.65 -10.34
C SER A 34 0.77 -3.67 -10.13
N THR A 35 1.82 -3.80 -10.95
CA THR A 35 2.96 -2.88 -10.93
C THR A 35 2.54 -1.44 -11.25
N SER A 36 1.50 -1.22 -12.06
CA SER A 36 0.98 0.12 -12.34
C SER A 36 0.33 0.73 -11.10
N GLU A 37 -0.49 -0.05 -10.36
CA GLU A 37 -1.10 0.39 -9.10
C GLU A 37 -0.03 0.67 -8.02
N LEU A 38 1.09 -0.08 -7.99
CA LEU A 38 2.24 0.25 -7.15
C LEU A 38 2.88 1.58 -7.53
N ILE A 39 3.09 1.85 -8.83
CA ILE A 39 3.69 3.11 -9.31
C ILE A 39 2.77 4.30 -8.98
N ASP A 40 1.46 4.17 -9.20
CA ASP A 40 0.49 5.20 -8.84
C ASP A 40 0.53 5.48 -7.33
N TRP A 41 0.59 4.43 -6.51
CA TRP A 41 0.66 4.55 -5.06
C TRP A 41 1.95 5.24 -4.60
N LEU A 42 3.11 4.87 -5.16
CA LEU A 42 4.39 5.56 -4.90
C LEU A 42 4.34 7.03 -5.31
N SER A 43 3.70 7.35 -6.43
CA SER A 43 3.52 8.76 -6.86
C SER A 43 2.75 9.56 -5.82
N LEU A 44 1.68 8.98 -5.27
CA LEU A 44 0.85 9.63 -4.26
C LEU A 44 1.57 9.79 -2.92
N LEU A 45 2.34 8.78 -2.49
CA LEU A 45 3.17 8.88 -1.29
C LEU A 45 4.23 9.99 -1.42
N MET A 46 4.73 10.25 -2.63
CA MET A 46 5.71 11.31 -2.89
C MET A 46 5.09 12.69 -3.11
N ALA A 47 3.82 12.76 -3.50
CA ALA A 47 3.18 14.03 -3.89
C ALA A 47 2.90 14.98 -2.72
N ASP A 48 2.93 14.49 -1.47
CA ASP A 48 2.39 15.20 -0.32
C ASP A 48 3.46 15.64 0.71
N ASP A 49 4.74 15.67 0.31
CA ASP A 49 5.90 15.82 1.22
C ASP A 49 5.76 14.90 2.45
N MET A 50 5.13 13.74 2.21
CA MET A 50 4.68 12.84 3.25
C MET A 50 5.91 12.33 3.99
N PRO A 51 5.91 12.32 5.33
CA PRO A 51 7.05 11.88 6.10
C PRO A 51 7.56 10.53 5.60
N GLU A 52 8.88 10.37 5.41
CA GLU A 52 9.46 9.09 4.98
C GLU A 52 9.09 7.93 5.93
N ASP A 53 8.69 8.27 7.16
CA ASP A 53 8.24 7.34 8.18
C ASP A 53 6.76 6.94 8.08
N VAL A 54 5.98 7.41 7.10
CA VAL A 54 4.54 7.12 7.02
C VAL A 54 4.24 5.61 6.91
N LEU A 55 5.15 4.88 6.25
CA LEU A 55 5.08 3.42 6.18
C LEU A 55 5.72 2.74 7.39
N ARG A 56 6.73 3.37 8.03
CA ARG A 56 7.49 2.83 9.16
C ARG A 56 6.77 2.97 10.50
N ASN A 57 6.16 4.13 10.76
CA ASN A 57 5.35 4.44 11.93
C ASN A 57 3.90 3.93 11.79
N ARG A 58 3.65 3.13 10.76
CA ARG A 58 2.38 2.47 10.60
C ARG A 58 2.21 1.47 11.73
N ASP A 59 1.36 1.83 12.68
CA ASP A 59 0.85 0.93 13.70
C ASP A 59 0.46 -0.39 13.01
N THR A 60 1.17 -1.47 13.34
CA THR A 60 0.98 -2.80 12.73
C THR A 60 -0.43 -3.35 12.98
N SER A 61 -1.17 -2.77 13.94
CA SER A 61 -2.60 -3.04 14.16
C SER A 61 -3.51 -2.39 13.11
N LYS A 62 -3.05 -1.36 12.38
CA LYS A 62 -3.78 -0.74 11.27
C LYS A 62 -3.55 -1.54 10.00
N ALA A 63 -4.39 -2.54 9.74
CA ALA A 63 -4.16 -3.47 8.62
C ALA A 63 -4.28 -2.85 7.21
N ILE A 64 -4.73 -1.59 7.06
CA ILE A 64 -4.87 -0.94 5.74
C ILE A 64 -3.79 0.13 5.50
N PRO A 65 -3.05 0.09 4.37
CA PRO A 65 -2.05 1.11 4.06
C PRO A 65 -2.67 2.48 3.80
N PRO A 66 -1.92 3.57 4.03
CA PRO A 66 -2.36 4.89 3.59
C PRO A 66 -2.57 4.88 2.07
N LEU A 67 -3.58 5.61 1.59
CA LEU A 67 -3.85 5.76 0.15
C LEU A 67 -4.06 4.41 -0.57
N TYR A 68 -4.55 3.38 0.15
CA TYR A 68 -4.74 2.02 -0.38
C TYR A 68 -5.67 1.95 -1.60
N GLY A 69 -6.52 2.94 -1.85
CA GLY A 69 -7.32 3.07 -3.08
C GLY A 69 -6.49 3.25 -4.34
N ALA A 70 -5.19 3.55 -4.20
CA ALA A 70 -4.23 3.47 -5.30
C ALA A 70 -3.88 2.02 -5.66
N LEU A 71 -3.77 1.16 -4.63
CA LEU A 71 -3.45 -0.25 -4.76
C LEU A 71 -4.67 -1.09 -5.15
N ILE A 72 -5.83 -0.82 -4.54
CA ILE A 72 -7.05 -1.59 -4.71
C ILE A 72 -8.15 -0.70 -5.28
N LYS A 73 -8.53 -0.96 -6.53
CA LYS A 73 -9.53 -0.17 -7.27
C LYS A 73 -10.96 -0.69 -7.13
N ASN A 74 -11.14 -1.92 -6.65
CA ASN A 74 -12.45 -2.55 -6.52
C ASN A 74 -13.03 -2.30 -5.12
N GLU A 75 -14.22 -1.70 -5.05
CA GLU A 75 -14.91 -1.39 -3.78
C GLU A 75 -15.15 -2.63 -2.89
N GLN A 76 -15.41 -3.79 -3.47
CA GLN A 76 -15.62 -5.03 -2.70
C GLN A 76 -14.32 -5.52 -2.06
N ASP A 77 -13.21 -5.40 -2.78
CA ASP A 77 -11.88 -5.75 -2.27
C ASP A 77 -11.43 -4.73 -1.19
N VAL A 78 -11.80 -3.46 -1.35
CA VAL A 78 -11.64 -2.43 -0.32
C VAL A 78 -12.40 -2.81 0.97
N GLN A 79 -13.68 -3.15 0.85
CA GLN A 79 -14.50 -3.57 2.00
C GLN A 79 -13.95 -4.83 2.68
N LEU A 80 -13.41 -5.79 1.92
CA LEU A 80 -12.74 -6.97 2.47
C LEU A 80 -11.55 -6.58 3.34
N LEU A 81 -10.67 -5.70 2.85
CA LEU A 81 -9.52 -5.20 3.60
C LEU A 81 -9.94 -4.45 4.86
N GLU A 82 -10.99 -3.62 4.78
CA GLU A 82 -11.53 -2.92 5.94
C GLU A 82 -12.04 -3.87 7.03
N ARG A 83 -12.73 -4.94 6.64
CA ARG A 83 -13.19 -5.98 7.58
C ARG A 83 -12.02 -6.72 8.22
N LEU A 84 -11.03 -7.15 7.43
CA LEU A 84 -9.83 -7.83 7.95
C LEU A 84 -9.08 -6.92 8.93
N ALA A 85 -8.97 -5.63 8.62
CA ALA A 85 -8.34 -4.64 9.48
C ALA A 85 -9.08 -4.34 10.78
N PHE A 86 -10.40 -4.52 10.78
CA PHE A 86 -11.20 -4.39 11.99
C PHE A 86 -11.03 -5.62 12.90
N MET A 87 -10.98 -6.81 12.32
CA MET A 87 -10.82 -8.07 13.07
C MET A 87 -9.44 -8.20 13.73
N SER A 88 -8.38 -7.64 13.14
CA SER A 88 -7.01 -7.68 13.68
C SER A 88 -6.74 -6.72 14.84
N ARG A 89 -7.68 -5.84 15.20
CA ARG A 89 -7.53 -4.84 16.29
C ARG A 89 -8.06 -5.32 17.65
N ARG A 90 -8.31 -6.62 17.81
CA ARG A 90 -8.80 -7.23 19.04
C ARG A 90 -7.70 -7.97 19.79
#